data_AF-A0A3M0WE14-F1
#
_entry.id   AF-A0A3M0WE14-F1
#
_cell.length_a   1.000
_cell.length_b   1.000
_cell.length_c   1.000
_cell.angle_alpha   90.00
_cell.angle_beta   90.00
_cell.angle_gamma   90.00
#
_symmetry.space_group_name_H-M   'P 1'
#
loop_
_entity.id
_entity.type
_entity.pdbx_description
1 polymer ?
#
loop_
_entity_poly.entity_id
_entity_poly.type
_entity_poly.pdbx_seq_one_letter_code
_entity_poly.pdbx_strand_id
1 'polypeptide(L)'
;MGWFWATPTQPSSILSRYNPLNLIPVGLTNTPQQDQSQALPLTREESSIPRPDTGSNWEYPSPQQMYNAMLRKGYTDTDITAVESMVAVHNFLNEGAWAEIKEWESIFSPGLAHAWSICRRGEQGPKLVRFQGLPQTPSPKARVMSTLGTLLPNHFSADPPFDRHDWYVERTLPNGSKKQVRYVIDYYSGGEEADGEQVFFLDIRPALDTPTAAAERAMRWGGDLWWRASGGEAREKNRSQ
;
A
#
# COMPACT_ATOMS: atom_id res chain seq x y z
N MET A 1 -20.58 -10.03 69.32
CA MET A 1 -20.50 -8.62 68.88
C MET A 1 -19.09 -8.40 68.37
N GLY A 2 -18.84 -8.46 67.05
CA GLY A 2 -18.55 -7.29 66.19
C GLY A 2 -17.15 -6.73 66.50
N TRP A 3 -16.18 -6.55 65.60
CA TRP A 3 -16.24 -5.90 64.29
C TRP A 3 -14.99 -6.26 63.45
N PHE A 4 -15.15 -6.59 62.16
CA PHE A 4 -14.07 -6.62 61.18
C PHE A 4 -14.08 -5.29 60.40
N TRP A 5 -12.92 -4.65 60.25
CA TRP A 5 -12.74 -3.51 59.37
C TRP A 5 -12.69 -3.98 57.92
N ALA A 6 -13.67 -3.57 57.11
CA ALA A 6 -13.59 -3.66 55.67
C ALA A 6 -12.54 -2.65 55.17
N THR A 7 -11.56 -3.11 54.41
CA THR A 7 -10.65 -2.23 53.67
C THR A 7 -11.44 -1.51 52.57
N PRO A 8 -11.31 -0.18 52.42
CA PRO A 8 -11.97 0.53 51.32
C PRO A 8 -11.30 0.13 50.01
N THR A 9 -12.07 -0.47 49.10
CA THR A 9 -11.64 -0.66 47.71
C THR A 9 -11.50 0.72 47.08
N GLN A 10 -10.26 1.15 46.83
CA GLN A 10 -9.97 2.38 46.10
C GLN A 10 -10.66 2.32 44.72
N PRO A 11 -11.45 3.33 44.32
CA PRO A 11 -12.03 3.37 42.99
C PRO A 11 -10.89 3.52 41.97
N SER A 12 -10.67 2.48 41.16
CA SER A 12 -9.73 2.54 40.04
C SER A 12 -10.15 3.70 39.12
N SER A 13 -9.27 4.69 38.96
CA SER A 13 -9.54 5.86 38.12
C SER A 13 -9.86 5.40 36.70
N ILE A 14 -10.76 6.10 35.99
CA ILE A 14 -11.19 5.72 34.63
C ILE A 14 -9.98 5.53 33.69
N LEU A 15 -8.90 6.29 33.90
CA LEU A 15 -7.66 6.20 33.13
C LEU A 15 -6.85 4.92 33.40
N SER A 16 -6.98 4.28 34.57
CA SER A 16 -6.29 3.01 34.87
C SER A 16 -6.85 1.82 34.08
N ARG A 17 -7.97 2.01 33.37
CA ARG A 17 -8.62 0.97 32.54
C ARG A 17 -8.15 1.00 31.08
N TYR A 18 -7.28 1.93 30.70
CA TYR A 18 -6.77 2.09 29.34
C TYR A 18 -5.25 2.04 29.32
N ASN A 19 -4.68 1.47 28.26
CA ASN A 19 -3.24 1.52 28.03
C ASN A 19 -2.84 2.98 27.73
N PRO A 20 -1.90 3.57 28.48
CA PRO A 20 -1.58 4.99 28.35
C PRO A 20 -0.90 5.35 27.01
N LEU A 21 -0.37 4.36 26.28
CA LEU A 21 0.37 4.60 25.04
C LEU A 21 -0.51 4.57 23.78
N ASN A 22 -1.66 3.89 23.82
CA ASN A 22 -2.56 3.78 22.66
C ASN A 22 -4.04 3.94 23.01
N LEU A 23 -4.37 4.22 24.27
CA LEU A 23 -5.72 4.43 24.80
C LEU A 23 -6.70 3.30 24.46
N ILE A 24 -6.18 2.11 24.22
CA ILE A 24 -6.96 0.90 24.05
C ILE A 24 -7.32 0.37 25.46
N PRO A 25 -8.57 -0.06 25.73
CA PRO A 25 -8.94 -0.66 27.00
C PRO A 25 -8.02 -1.83 27.37
N VAL A 26 -7.55 -1.84 28.62
CA VAL A 26 -6.80 -2.97 29.17
C VAL A 26 -7.72 -4.18 29.22
N GLY A 27 -7.27 -5.32 28.66
CA GLY A 27 -8.03 -6.57 28.68
C GLY A 27 -9.10 -6.69 27.59
N LEU A 28 -8.86 -6.17 26.38
CA LEU A 28 -9.64 -6.56 25.20
C LEU A 28 -9.52 -8.06 24.97
N THR A 29 -10.59 -8.77 25.31
CA THR A 29 -10.64 -10.21 25.27
C THR A 29 -10.79 -10.74 23.84
N ASN A 30 -10.21 -11.90 23.60
CA ASN A 30 -10.46 -12.75 22.43
C ASN A 30 -11.65 -13.69 22.63
N THR A 31 -12.34 -13.64 23.79
CA THR A 31 -13.52 -14.48 24.04
C THR A 31 -14.65 -14.08 23.09
N PRO A 32 -15.21 -15.01 22.29
CA PRO A 32 -16.39 -14.76 21.47
C PRO A 32 -17.59 -14.34 22.32
N GLN A 33 -18.50 -13.55 21.76
CA GLN A 33 -19.77 -13.25 22.43
C GLN A 33 -20.70 -14.47 22.41
N GLN A 34 -21.61 -14.54 23.40
CA GLN A 34 -22.52 -15.68 23.55
C GLN A 34 -23.43 -15.88 22.32
N ASP A 35 -23.86 -14.79 21.68
CA ASP A 35 -24.74 -14.80 20.50
C ASP A 35 -23.97 -14.56 19.19
N GLN A 36 -22.65 -14.78 19.19
CA GLN A 36 -21.82 -14.59 18.00
C GLN A 36 -22.11 -15.67 16.96
N SER A 37 -22.55 -15.27 15.76
CA SER A 37 -22.99 -16.19 14.70
C SER A 37 -21.85 -16.91 13.96
N GLN A 38 -20.62 -16.40 14.04
CA GLN A 38 -19.45 -16.96 13.35
C GLN A 38 -18.18 -16.79 14.19
N ALA A 39 -17.25 -17.75 14.12
CA ALA A 39 -15.93 -17.60 14.74
C ALA A 39 -15.05 -16.62 13.95
N LEU A 40 -14.44 -15.65 14.63
CA LEU A 40 -13.50 -14.70 14.03
C LEU A 40 -12.04 -15.09 14.35
N PRO A 41 -11.07 -14.75 13.49
CA PRO A 41 -9.67 -14.96 13.77
C PRO A 41 -9.22 -14.28 15.07
N LEU A 42 -8.37 -14.99 15.82
CA LEU A 42 -7.78 -14.52 17.08
C LEU A 42 -6.35 -14.02 16.91
N THR A 43 -5.76 -14.27 15.74
CA THR A 43 -4.39 -13.89 15.40
C THR A 43 -4.29 -12.37 15.23
N ARG A 44 -3.17 -11.83 15.70
CA ARG A 44 -2.81 -10.41 15.56
C ARG A 44 -1.76 -10.27 14.48
N GLU A 45 -1.74 -9.10 13.86
CA GLU A 45 -0.77 -8.75 12.83
C GLU A 45 0.22 -7.73 13.40
N GLU A 46 1.52 -7.96 13.16
CA GLU A 46 2.57 -7.00 13.50
C GLU A 46 2.60 -5.87 12.47
N SER A 47 2.60 -4.63 12.93
CA SER A 47 2.70 -3.44 12.09
C SER A 47 4.15 -3.16 11.65
N SER A 48 4.35 -2.21 10.73
CA SER A 48 5.67 -1.64 10.45
C SER A 48 6.05 -0.47 11.37
N ILE A 49 5.18 -0.14 12.34
CA ILE A 49 5.30 1.04 13.20
C ILE A 49 6.12 0.68 14.45
N PRO A 50 7.31 1.25 14.66
CA PRO A 50 8.17 0.90 15.79
C PRO A 50 7.62 1.43 17.11
N ARG A 51 7.83 0.66 18.18
CA ARG A 51 7.58 1.08 19.56
C ARG A 51 8.84 1.71 20.16
N PRO A 52 8.72 2.81 20.92
CA PRO A 52 9.87 3.50 21.47
C PRO A 52 10.49 2.80 22.69
N ASP A 53 9.77 1.90 23.34
CA ASP A 53 10.08 1.31 24.64
C ASP A 53 10.65 -0.12 24.54
N THR A 54 10.20 -0.90 23.57
CA THR A 54 10.53 -2.35 23.48
C THR A 54 11.45 -2.71 22.32
N GLY A 55 11.69 -1.79 21.38
CA GLY A 55 12.45 -2.09 20.15
C GLY A 55 11.74 -3.07 19.19
N SER A 56 10.48 -3.40 19.47
CA SER A 56 9.56 -4.16 18.60
C SER A 56 8.60 -3.22 17.89
N ASN A 57 7.78 -3.73 16.97
CA ASN A 57 6.71 -2.94 16.38
C ASN A 57 5.40 -3.03 17.17
N TRP A 58 4.47 -2.13 16.87
CA TRP A 58 3.10 -2.21 17.36
C TRP A 58 2.39 -3.40 16.74
N GLU A 59 1.43 -3.98 17.45
CA GLU A 59 0.60 -5.07 16.95
C GLU A 59 -0.86 -4.61 16.85
N TYR A 60 -1.49 -4.86 15.72
CA TYR A 60 -2.90 -4.58 15.52
C TYR A 60 -3.78 -5.55 16.33
N PRO A 61 -4.99 -5.15 16.73
CA PRO A 61 -5.95 -6.06 17.35
C PRO A 61 -6.37 -7.16 16.37
N SER A 62 -6.70 -8.34 16.88
CA SER A 62 -7.29 -9.41 16.05
C SER A 62 -8.71 -9.02 15.60
N PRO A 63 -9.25 -9.65 14.54
CA PRO A 63 -10.66 -9.48 14.17
C PRO A 63 -11.64 -9.70 15.33
N GLN A 64 -11.41 -10.71 16.16
CA GLN A 64 -12.24 -10.95 17.34
C GLN A 64 -12.13 -9.83 18.38
N GLN A 65 -10.93 -9.28 18.61
CA GLN A 65 -10.74 -8.14 19.51
C GLN A 65 -11.41 -6.87 18.97
N MET A 66 -11.32 -6.62 17.66
CA MET A 66 -12.00 -5.50 16.99
C MET A 66 -13.51 -5.62 17.11
N TYR A 67 -14.08 -6.81 16.86
CA TYR A 67 -15.51 -7.06 17.03
C TYR A 67 -15.98 -6.81 18.46
N ASN A 68 -15.26 -7.36 19.45
CA ASN A 68 -15.55 -7.12 20.87
C ASN A 68 -15.44 -5.63 21.24
N ALA A 69 -14.49 -4.90 20.65
CA ALA A 69 -14.37 -3.45 20.86
C ALA A 69 -15.55 -2.68 20.24
N MET A 70 -16.03 -3.07 19.06
CA MET A 70 -17.18 -2.46 18.40
C MET A 70 -18.47 -2.66 19.20
N LEU A 71 -18.73 -3.88 19.68
CA LEU A 71 -19.89 -4.15 20.52
C LEU A 71 -19.87 -3.38 21.83
N ARG A 72 -18.70 -3.23 22.47
CA ARG A 72 -18.54 -2.38 23.67
C ARG A 72 -18.85 -0.90 23.40
N LYS A 73 -18.66 -0.43 22.16
CA LYS A 73 -19.00 0.92 21.73
C LYS A 73 -20.46 1.06 21.30
N GLY A 74 -21.24 -0.02 21.32
CA GLY A 74 -22.67 -0.03 20.99
C GLY A 74 -23.00 -0.38 19.53
N TYR A 75 -22.02 -0.78 18.72
CA TYR A 75 -22.23 -1.15 17.31
C TYR A 75 -22.70 -2.61 17.18
N THR A 76 -23.93 -2.89 17.59
CA THR A 76 -24.50 -4.25 17.64
C THR A 76 -25.04 -4.76 16.30
N ASP A 77 -25.17 -3.89 15.31
CA ASP A 77 -25.64 -4.16 13.96
C ASP A 77 -24.51 -4.46 12.96
N THR A 78 -23.28 -4.56 13.44
CA THR A 78 -22.12 -4.87 12.60
C THR A 78 -22.26 -6.27 12.00
N ASP A 79 -22.23 -6.36 10.66
CA ASP A 79 -22.14 -7.64 9.96
C ASP A 79 -20.83 -8.33 10.30
N ILE A 80 -20.93 -9.47 10.99
CA ILE A 80 -19.77 -10.23 11.45
C ILE A 80 -18.88 -10.72 10.29
N THR A 81 -19.49 -10.98 9.12
CA THR A 81 -18.77 -11.48 7.94
C THR A 81 -17.84 -10.42 7.34
N ALA A 82 -18.09 -9.14 7.61
CA ALA A 82 -17.29 -8.02 7.14
C ALA A 82 -16.15 -7.63 8.09
N VAL A 83 -16.09 -8.20 9.30
CA VAL A 83 -15.15 -7.77 10.34
C VAL A 83 -13.70 -7.99 9.94
N GLU A 84 -13.38 -9.14 9.31
CA GLU A 84 -12.02 -9.43 8.87
C GLU A 84 -11.54 -8.43 7.82
N SER A 85 -12.37 -8.16 6.80
CA SER A 85 -12.08 -7.15 5.78
C SER A 85 -11.96 -5.74 6.39
N MET A 86 -12.81 -5.42 7.36
CA MET A 86 -12.74 -4.14 8.07
C MET A 86 -11.39 -3.99 8.79
N VAL A 87 -10.93 -5.02 9.50
CA VAL A 87 -9.62 -4.99 10.20
C VAL A 87 -8.48 -4.83 9.20
N ALA A 88 -8.50 -5.58 8.10
CA ALA A 88 -7.50 -5.46 7.04
C ALA A 88 -7.43 -4.03 6.47
N VAL A 89 -8.58 -3.40 6.21
CA VAL A 89 -8.64 -2.01 5.75
C VAL A 89 -8.10 -1.04 6.81
N HIS A 90 -8.42 -1.23 8.10
CA HIS A 90 -7.89 -0.38 9.16
C HIS A 90 -6.36 -0.50 9.29
N ASN A 91 -5.82 -1.72 9.20
CA ASN A 91 -4.37 -1.95 9.24
C ASN A 91 -3.70 -1.26 8.04
N PHE A 92 -4.24 -1.44 6.83
CA PHE A 92 -3.76 -0.77 5.63
C PHE A 92 -3.76 0.76 5.76
N LEU A 93 -4.85 1.34 6.30
CA LEU A 93 -4.94 2.78 6.53
C LEU A 93 -3.94 3.28 7.57
N ASN A 94 -3.71 2.51 8.64
CA ASN A 94 -2.71 2.86 9.66
C ASN A 94 -1.29 2.82 9.08
N GLU A 95 -0.97 1.83 8.25
CA GLU A 95 0.31 1.74 7.55
C GLU A 95 0.49 2.89 6.54
N GLY A 96 -0.56 3.24 5.81
CA GLY A 96 -0.57 4.42 4.93
C GLY A 96 -0.32 5.72 5.71
N ALA A 97 -0.98 5.89 6.86
CA ALA A 97 -0.75 7.04 7.73
C ALA A 97 0.68 7.08 8.28
N TRP A 98 1.25 5.93 8.64
CA TRP A 98 2.65 5.85 9.06
C TRP A 98 3.64 6.18 7.94
N ALA A 99 3.36 5.74 6.71
CA ALA A 99 4.17 6.11 5.54
C ALA A 99 4.17 7.63 5.32
N GLU A 100 3.00 8.27 5.42
CA GLU A 100 2.87 9.72 5.32
C GLU A 100 3.65 10.41 6.44
N ILE A 101 3.52 9.97 7.70
CA ILE A 101 4.30 10.54 8.82
C ILE A 101 5.80 10.43 8.57
N LYS A 102 6.29 9.29 8.07
CA LYS A 102 7.71 9.15 7.72
C LYS A 102 8.16 10.12 6.64
N GLU A 103 7.33 10.36 5.62
CA GLU A 103 7.61 11.36 4.58
C GLU A 103 7.70 12.76 5.19
N TRP A 104 6.71 13.14 6.02
CA TRP A 104 6.73 14.41 6.76
C TRP A 104 7.99 14.55 7.62
N GLU A 105 8.32 13.54 8.42
CA GLU A 105 9.52 13.57 9.26
C GLU A 105 10.80 13.66 8.41
N SER A 106 10.87 13.00 7.24
CA SER A 106 12.02 13.14 6.34
C SER A 106 12.25 14.57 5.86
N ILE A 107 11.16 15.33 5.67
CA ILE A 107 11.18 16.72 5.19
C ILE A 107 11.45 17.69 6.34
N PHE A 108 10.78 17.51 7.48
CA PHE A 108 10.73 18.50 8.56
C PHE A 108 11.68 18.22 9.72
N SER A 109 12.00 16.95 10.02
CA SER A 109 12.90 16.57 11.12
C SER A 109 14.30 17.21 11.03
N PRO A 110 14.92 17.38 9.83
CA PRO A 110 16.20 18.09 9.70
C PRO A 110 16.13 19.61 9.96
N GLY A 111 14.93 20.18 10.11
CA GLY A 111 14.71 21.58 10.46
C GLY A 111 14.05 22.43 9.36
N LEU A 112 13.44 23.55 9.77
CA LEU A 112 12.60 24.39 8.90
C LEU A 112 13.34 25.00 7.70
N ALA A 113 14.64 25.27 7.82
CA ALA A 113 15.44 25.76 6.68
C ALA A 113 15.59 24.69 5.58
N HIS A 114 15.78 23.42 5.97
CA HIS A 114 15.82 22.28 5.06
C HIS A 114 14.44 22.03 4.43
N ALA A 115 13.39 21.98 5.26
CA ALA A 115 12.02 21.84 4.82
C ALA A 115 11.62 22.95 3.85
N TRP A 116 11.88 24.22 4.19
CA TRP A 116 11.67 25.35 3.28
C TRP A 116 12.47 25.19 1.99
N SER A 117 13.67 24.61 2.05
CA SER A 117 14.44 24.33 0.84
C SER A 117 13.76 23.33 -0.10
N ILE A 118 13.06 22.33 0.44
CA ILE A 118 12.30 21.33 -0.30
C ILE A 118 10.98 21.96 -0.78
N CYS A 119 10.20 22.53 0.13
CA CYS A 119 8.88 23.09 -0.14
C CYS A 119 8.92 24.33 -1.05
N ARG A 120 9.94 25.20 -0.97
CA ARG A 120 10.08 26.35 -1.89
C ARG A 120 10.32 25.92 -3.34
N ARG A 121 10.79 24.69 -3.54
CA ARG A 121 10.95 24.08 -4.86
C ARG A 121 9.64 23.41 -5.34
N GLY A 122 8.59 23.41 -4.51
CA GLY A 122 7.35 22.64 -4.66
C GLY A 122 7.59 21.17 -4.30
N GLU A 123 6.55 20.46 -3.83
CA GLU A 123 6.53 18.99 -3.87
C GLU A 123 6.89 18.58 -5.31
N GLN A 124 8.11 18.08 -5.54
CA GLN A 124 8.60 17.73 -6.88
C GLN A 124 7.99 16.40 -7.34
N GLY A 125 6.69 16.21 -7.12
CA GLY A 125 5.93 15.15 -7.74
C GLY A 125 5.85 15.40 -9.25
N PRO A 126 5.94 14.36 -10.10
CA PRO A 126 5.69 14.50 -11.52
C PRO A 126 4.31 15.14 -11.74
N LYS A 127 4.25 16.27 -12.46
CA LYS A 127 2.97 16.91 -12.79
C LYS A 127 2.48 16.38 -14.13
N LEU A 128 1.26 15.84 -14.17
CA LEU A 128 0.62 15.49 -15.43
C LEU A 128 0.27 16.77 -16.19
N VAL A 129 1.00 17.05 -17.27
CA VAL A 129 0.79 18.24 -18.10
C VAL A 129 -0.39 18.05 -19.04
N ARG A 130 -0.48 16.86 -19.66
CA ARG A 130 -1.58 16.49 -20.53
C ARG A 130 -1.64 14.97 -20.71
N PHE A 131 -2.83 14.47 -21.02
CA PHE A 131 -3.08 13.09 -21.42
C PHE A 131 -3.73 13.08 -22.80
N GLN A 132 -3.46 12.04 -23.59
CA GLN A 132 -4.02 11.87 -24.91
C GLN A 132 -4.35 10.40 -25.14
N GLY A 133 -5.63 10.10 -25.38
CA GLY A 133 -6.07 8.78 -25.83
C GLY A 133 -5.72 8.57 -27.31
N LEU A 134 -5.15 7.41 -27.63
CA LEU A 134 -4.71 7.01 -28.97
C LEU A 134 -5.15 5.56 -29.29
N PRO A 135 -6.43 5.20 -29.12
CA PRO A 135 -6.90 3.81 -29.19
C PRO A 135 -6.62 3.15 -30.55
N GLN A 136 -6.58 3.94 -31.64
CA GLN A 136 -6.34 3.44 -33.01
C GLN A 136 -4.87 3.47 -33.45
N THR A 137 -3.94 3.84 -32.56
CA THR A 137 -2.51 3.97 -32.91
C THR A 137 -1.65 3.05 -32.03
N PRO A 138 -1.38 1.80 -32.44
CA PRO A 138 -0.59 0.89 -31.63
C PRO A 138 0.82 1.42 -31.43
N SER A 139 1.34 1.25 -30.21
CA SER A 139 2.71 1.64 -29.86
C SER A 139 3.74 0.82 -30.67
N PRO A 140 4.99 1.30 -30.83
CA PRO A 140 6.03 0.54 -31.53
C PRO A 140 6.25 -0.86 -30.93
N LYS A 141 6.18 -0.99 -29.59
CA LYS A 141 6.28 -2.29 -28.91
C LYS A 141 5.08 -3.18 -29.26
N ALA A 142 3.86 -2.65 -29.19
CA ALA A 142 2.66 -3.41 -29.53
C ALA A 142 2.73 -3.94 -30.97
N ARG A 143 3.19 -3.13 -31.94
CA ARG A 143 3.39 -3.58 -33.32
C ARG A 143 4.36 -4.76 -33.43
N VAL A 144 5.51 -4.66 -32.76
CA VAL A 144 6.51 -5.75 -32.77
C VAL A 144 5.96 -7.00 -32.09
N MET A 145 5.30 -6.87 -30.93
CA MET A 145 4.73 -8.00 -30.20
C MET A 145 3.60 -8.68 -30.98
N SER A 146 2.65 -7.93 -31.55
CA SER A 146 1.59 -8.51 -32.39
C SER A 146 2.17 -9.20 -33.63
N THR A 147 3.21 -8.64 -34.24
CA THR A 147 3.91 -9.29 -35.36
C THR A 147 4.58 -10.59 -34.91
N LEU A 148 5.27 -10.60 -33.77
CA LEU A 148 5.90 -11.81 -33.22
C LEU A 148 4.86 -12.84 -32.78
N GLY A 149 3.73 -12.44 -32.19
CA GLY A 149 2.62 -13.33 -31.86
C GLY A 149 2.00 -13.97 -33.10
N THR A 150 1.97 -13.23 -34.21
CA THR A 150 1.52 -13.79 -35.50
C THR A 150 2.53 -14.80 -36.06
N LEU A 151 3.84 -14.54 -35.92
CA LEU A 151 4.89 -15.40 -36.50
C LEU A 151 5.28 -16.58 -35.59
N LEU A 152 5.16 -16.42 -34.28
CA LEU A 152 5.61 -17.33 -33.22
C LEU A 152 4.52 -17.45 -32.13
N PRO A 153 3.33 -17.96 -32.46
CA PRO A 153 2.17 -17.96 -31.55
C PRO A 153 2.37 -18.77 -30.27
N ASN A 154 3.27 -19.75 -30.29
CA ASN A 154 3.61 -20.56 -29.11
C ASN A 154 4.47 -19.80 -28.07
N HIS A 155 4.97 -18.61 -28.42
CA HIS A 155 5.91 -17.85 -27.58
C HIS A 155 5.42 -16.44 -27.25
N PHE A 156 4.52 -15.86 -28.06
CA PHE A 156 4.04 -14.50 -27.89
C PHE A 156 2.54 -14.42 -28.13
N SER A 157 1.84 -13.59 -27.35
CA SER A 157 0.44 -13.24 -27.66
C SER A 157 0.40 -12.27 -28.85
N ALA A 158 -0.57 -12.49 -29.74
CA ALA A 158 -0.87 -11.59 -30.85
C ALA A 158 -1.81 -10.44 -30.45
N ASP A 159 -2.40 -10.50 -29.25
CA ASP A 159 -3.45 -9.59 -28.83
C ASP A 159 -2.90 -8.17 -28.66
N PRO A 160 -3.37 -7.20 -29.47
CA PRO A 160 -2.95 -5.82 -29.33
C PRO A 160 -3.57 -5.20 -28.08
N PRO A 161 -3.01 -4.08 -27.58
CA PRO A 161 -3.68 -3.34 -26.52
C PRO A 161 -5.02 -2.80 -27.03
N PHE A 162 -6.06 -2.94 -26.22
CA PHE A 162 -7.40 -2.45 -26.57
C PHE A 162 -7.50 -0.93 -26.41
N ASP A 163 -6.60 -0.33 -25.62
CA ASP A 163 -6.50 1.10 -25.44
C ASP A 163 -5.05 1.53 -25.25
N ARG A 164 -4.72 2.72 -25.75
CA ARG A 164 -3.39 3.33 -25.58
C ARG A 164 -3.54 4.78 -25.18
N HIS A 165 -2.74 5.18 -24.20
CA HIS A 165 -2.63 6.55 -23.76
C HIS A 165 -1.19 7.06 -23.82
N ASP A 166 -1.04 8.31 -24.21
CA ASP A 166 0.20 9.05 -24.08
C ASP A 166 0.05 10.11 -22.98
N TRP A 167 0.84 9.98 -21.91
CA TRP A 167 0.85 10.91 -20.79
C TRP A 167 2.11 11.76 -20.83
N TYR A 168 1.96 13.06 -20.67
CA TYR A 168 3.07 14.01 -20.70
C TYR A 168 3.29 14.53 -19.31
N VAL A 169 4.43 14.19 -18.75
CA VAL A 169 4.77 14.46 -17.34
C VAL A 169 5.85 15.52 -17.28
N GLU A 170 5.60 16.60 -16.54
CA GLU A 170 6.64 17.56 -16.18
C GLU A 170 7.43 17.00 -15.01
N ARG A 171 8.72 16.77 -15.27
CA ARG A 171 9.73 16.39 -14.29
C ARG A 171 10.63 17.60 -14.04
N THR A 172 10.83 17.94 -12.78
CA THR A 172 11.88 18.90 -12.43
C THR A 172 13.20 18.17 -12.21
N LEU A 173 14.25 18.64 -12.85
CA LEU A 173 15.59 18.09 -12.75
C LEU A 173 16.32 18.65 -11.50
N PRO A 174 17.40 18.01 -11.03
CA PRO A 174 18.15 18.45 -9.85
C PRO A 174 18.66 19.91 -9.91
N ASN A 175 18.88 20.43 -11.13
CA ASN A 175 19.28 21.81 -11.38
C ASN A 175 18.11 22.82 -11.37
N GLY A 176 16.89 22.39 -11.03
CA GLY A 176 15.69 23.21 -10.99
C GLY A 176 15.02 23.44 -12.36
N SER A 177 15.61 22.97 -13.46
CA SER A 177 14.98 23.07 -14.78
C SER A 177 13.85 22.06 -14.93
N LYS A 178 12.82 22.42 -15.71
CA LYS A 178 11.67 21.56 -15.99
C LYS A 178 11.83 20.88 -17.33
N LYS A 179 11.49 19.60 -17.40
CA LYS A 179 11.49 18.79 -18.62
C LYS A 179 10.19 18.03 -18.74
N GLN A 180 9.59 18.07 -19.93
CA GLN A 180 8.46 17.21 -20.25
C GLN A 180 8.97 15.84 -20.72
N VAL A 181 8.43 14.77 -20.14
CA VAL A 181 8.70 13.38 -20.52
C VAL A 181 7.39 12.74 -20.95
N ARG A 182 7.36 12.18 -22.15
CA ARG A 182 6.22 11.43 -22.66
C ARG A 182 6.29 9.99 -22.17
N TYR A 183 5.21 9.48 -21.61
CA TYR A 183 5.00 8.07 -21.26
C TYR A 183 3.97 7.48 -22.21
N VAL A 184 4.22 6.24 -22.63
CA VAL A 184 3.27 5.41 -23.37
C VAL A 184 2.69 4.39 -22.40
N ILE A 185 1.37 4.28 -22.38
CA ILE A 185 0.60 3.36 -21.55
C ILE A 185 -0.26 2.54 -22.49
N ASP A 186 0.03 1.23 -22.58
CA ASP A 186 -0.78 0.29 -23.34
C ASP A 186 -1.60 -0.56 -22.36
N TYR A 187 -2.91 -0.64 -22.57
CA TYR A 187 -3.86 -1.42 -21.77
C TYR A 187 -4.18 -2.73 -22.48
N TYR A 188 -3.98 -3.85 -21.80
CA TYR A 188 -4.20 -5.19 -22.34
C TYR A 188 -5.24 -5.94 -21.53
N SER A 189 -5.99 -6.80 -22.21
CA SER A 189 -6.85 -7.80 -21.59
C SER A 189 -6.00 -9.03 -21.23
N GLY A 190 -6.12 -9.50 -20.00
CA GLY A 190 -5.51 -10.73 -19.49
C GLY A 190 -6.41 -11.96 -19.61
N GLY A 191 -7.59 -11.84 -20.23
CA GLY A 191 -8.61 -12.88 -20.24
C GLY A 191 -9.51 -12.85 -19.00
N GLU A 192 -10.31 -13.90 -18.82
CA GLU A 192 -11.22 -14.08 -17.70
C GLU A 192 -10.64 -15.14 -16.74
N GLU A 193 -10.72 -14.88 -15.44
CA GLU A 193 -10.40 -15.86 -14.39
C GLU A 193 -11.54 -16.88 -14.21
N ALA A 194 -11.27 -17.93 -13.43
CA ALA A 194 -12.20 -19.07 -13.27
C ALA A 194 -13.53 -18.70 -12.58
N ASP A 195 -13.57 -17.55 -11.90
CA ASP A 195 -14.74 -16.95 -11.27
C ASP A 195 -15.52 -15.99 -12.21
N GLY A 196 -15.00 -15.76 -13.42
CA GLY A 196 -15.56 -14.84 -14.40
C GLY A 196 -15.09 -13.39 -14.26
N GLU A 197 -14.10 -13.10 -13.41
CA GLU A 197 -13.52 -11.76 -13.32
C GLU A 197 -12.57 -11.49 -14.51
N GLN A 198 -12.73 -10.32 -15.14
CA GLN A 198 -11.88 -9.90 -16.25
C GLN A 198 -10.55 -9.34 -15.73
N VAL A 199 -9.44 -9.92 -16.15
CA VAL A 199 -8.10 -9.45 -15.80
C VAL A 199 -7.64 -8.39 -16.80
N PHE A 200 -7.01 -7.33 -16.28
CA PHE A 200 -6.36 -6.30 -17.09
C PHE A 200 -4.94 -6.07 -16.61
N PHE A 201 -4.02 -5.79 -17.53
CA PHE A 201 -2.67 -5.39 -17.18
C PHE A 201 -2.19 -4.21 -18.04
N LEU A 202 -1.28 -3.41 -17.46
CA LEU A 202 -0.79 -2.18 -18.07
C LEU A 202 0.71 -2.29 -18.36
N ASP A 203 1.11 -1.81 -19.53
CA ASP A 203 2.50 -1.60 -19.89
C ASP A 203 2.81 -0.11 -19.95
N ILE A 204 3.37 0.42 -18.85
CA ILE A 204 3.69 1.84 -18.65
C ILE A 204 5.19 2.06 -18.81
N ARG A 205 5.59 2.98 -19.71
CA ARG A 205 7.01 3.20 -20.01
C ARG A 205 7.28 4.58 -20.62
N PRO A 206 8.45 5.21 -20.36
CA PRO A 206 8.86 6.42 -21.08
C PRO A 206 8.90 6.16 -22.59
N ALA A 207 8.44 7.07 -23.43
CA ALA A 207 8.56 6.97 -24.87
C ALA A 207 10.03 7.01 -25.31
N LEU A 208 10.40 6.23 -26.35
CA LEU A 208 11.76 6.19 -26.90
C LEU A 208 12.08 7.41 -27.80
N ASP A 209 11.70 8.60 -27.35
CA ASP A 209 11.90 9.85 -28.09
C ASP A 209 13.28 10.47 -27.83
N THR A 210 13.96 10.01 -26.77
CA THR A 210 15.26 10.56 -26.35
C THR A 210 16.24 9.46 -25.91
N PRO A 211 17.57 9.66 -26.06
CA PRO A 211 18.57 8.73 -25.55
C PRO A 211 18.46 8.49 -24.04
N THR A 212 18.10 9.53 -23.28
CA THR A 212 17.86 9.41 -21.83
C THR A 212 16.74 8.41 -21.55
N ALA A 213 15.62 8.47 -22.28
CA ALA A 213 14.51 7.53 -22.08
C ALA A 213 14.89 6.09 -22.45
N ALA A 214 15.75 5.89 -23.46
CA ALA A 214 16.29 4.57 -23.79
C ALA A 214 17.19 4.04 -22.66
N ALA A 215 18.07 4.87 -22.12
CA ALA A 215 18.92 4.53 -20.98
C ALA A 215 18.09 4.24 -19.71
N GLU A 216 17.08 5.06 -19.42
CA GLU A 216 16.15 4.85 -18.31
C GLU A 216 15.46 3.47 -18.40
N ARG A 217 14.98 3.08 -19.59
CA ARG A 217 14.40 1.76 -19.81
C ARG A 217 15.42 0.63 -19.65
N ALA A 218 16.61 0.77 -20.24
CA ALA A 218 17.67 -0.22 -20.13
C ALA A 218 18.10 -0.43 -18.67
N MET A 219 18.25 0.64 -17.90
CA MET A 219 18.57 0.57 -16.47
C MET A 219 17.44 -0.10 -15.68
N ARG A 220 16.18 0.28 -15.94
CA ARG A 220 15.01 -0.30 -15.25
C ARG A 220 14.83 -1.79 -15.56
N TRP A 221 15.14 -2.24 -16.77
CA TRP A 221 15.10 -3.67 -17.12
C TRP A 221 16.32 -4.44 -16.62
N GLY A 222 17.52 -3.88 -16.77
CA GLY A 222 18.76 -4.50 -16.29
C GLY A 222 18.75 -4.67 -14.78
N GLY A 223 18.25 -3.67 -14.04
CA GLY A 223 18.07 -3.74 -12.59
C GLY A 223 17.11 -4.84 -12.17
N ASP A 224 15.93 -4.95 -12.79
CA ASP A 224 14.97 -6.01 -12.49
C ASP A 224 15.51 -7.40 -12.83
N LEU A 225 16.18 -7.54 -13.98
CA LEU A 225 16.79 -8.79 -14.38
C LEU A 225 17.87 -9.21 -13.38
N TRP A 226 18.73 -8.28 -12.97
CA TRP A 226 19.75 -8.52 -11.94
C TRP A 226 19.12 -8.86 -10.59
N TRP A 227 18.06 -8.14 -10.19
CA TRP A 227 17.33 -8.41 -8.95
C TRP A 227 16.80 -9.85 -8.94
N ARG A 228 16.11 -10.26 -10.01
CA ARG A 228 15.61 -11.63 -10.17
C ARG A 228 16.73 -12.66 -10.22
N ALA A 229 17.74 -12.44 -11.07
CA ALA A 229 18.86 -13.37 -11.25
C ALA A 229 19.70 -13.54 -9.97
N SER A 230 19.87 -12.48 -9.18
CA SER A 230 20.58 -12.54 -7.91
C SER A 230 19.76 -13.24 -6.81
N GLY A 231 18.50 -13.61 -7.04
CA GLY A 231 17.61 -14.18 -6.03
C GLY A 231 16.96 -13.15 -5.11
N GLY A 232 16.80 -11.91 -5.57
CA GLY A 232 16.19 -10.81 -4.82
C GLY A 232 14.78 -11.13 -4.32
N GLU A 233 13.93 -11.68 -5.19
CA GLU A 233 12.57 -12.10 -4.81
C GLU A 233 12.57 -13.16 -3.70
N ALA A 234 13.54 -14.09 -3.70
CA ALA A 234 13.66 -15.10 -2.66
C ALA A 234 14.15 -14.49 -1.32
N ARG A 235 15.08 -13.52 -1.38
CA ARG A 235 15.52 -12.79 -0.18
C ARG A 235 14.40 -11.96 0.44
N GLU A 236 13.57 -11.34 -0.39
CA GLU A 236 12.42 -10.54 0.07
C GLU A 236 11.38 -11.44 0.73
N LYS A 237 10.98 -12.54 0.08
CA LYS A 237 10.05 -13.52 0.65
C LYS A 237 10.55 -14.12 1.97
N ASN A 238 11.84 -14.38 2.10
CA ASN A 238 12.45 -14.89 3.33
C ASN A 238 12.62 -13.82 4.42
N ARG A 239 12.49 -12.53 4.08
CA ARG A 239 12.54 -11.42 5.04
C ARG A 239 11.15 -11.01 5.52
N SER A 240 10.12 -11.37 4.76
CA SER A 240 8.70 -11.25 5.11
C SER A 240 8.12 -12.52 5.76
N GLN A 241 8.96 -13.51 6.06
CA GLN A 241 8.66 -14.70 6.88
C GLN A 241 9.43 -14.60 8.19
#